data_AF-A0A9E5WE76-F1
#
_entry.id   AF-A0A9E5WE76-F1
#
_cell.length_a   1.000
_cell.length_b   1.000
_cell.length_c   1.000
_cell.angle_alpha   90.00
_cell.angle_beta   90.00
_cell.angle_gamma   90.00
#
_symmetry.space_group_name_H-M   'P 1'
#
loop_
_entity.id
_entity.type
_entity.pdbx_description
1 polymer ?
#
loop_
_entity_poly.entity_id
_entity_poly.type
_entity_poly.pdbx_seq_one_letter_code
_entity_poly.pdbx_strand_id
1 'polypeptide(L)'
;MTNEELILEKLEHLEAQIQPLIKTSKKFTELKNDLIPIGNHATGLLINELTEVEAGFQLEDFMSLIKEAMRNTQNFIFALKQMASIIEFVKDLEPLLKSAVPQIIHYLDGLEQKGVFRIINATVDLRTKVAAAYTAEDIEIMGDGLVALLGLAKSLSDPKAIKLLEKLSRIPSNVDLENAKSVGVFGLASAGFNPEISKGLGVLMELTKAMGKISPEA
;
A
#
# COMPACT_ATOMS: atom_id res chain seq x y z
N MET A 1 18.59 9.07 -40.15
CA MET A 1 18.25 7.67 -40.42
C MET A 1 16.75 7.56 -40.56
N THR A 2 16.28 7.01 -41.67
CA THR A 2 14.84 6.78 -41.89
C THR A 2 14.38 5.58 -41.06
N ASN A 3 13.08 5.50 -40.73
CA ASN A 3 12.54 4.37 -39.95
C ASN A 3 12.82 3.01 -40.62
N GLU A 4 12.99 2.99 -41.93
CA GLU A 4 13.33 1.79 -42.72
C GLU A 4 14.75 1.29 -42.42
N GLU A 5 15.72 2.19 -42.24
CA GLU A 5 17.10 1.84 -41.88
C GLU A 5 17.17 1.24 -40.47
N LEU A 6 16.40 1.80 -39.53
CA LEU A 6 16.27 1.28 -38.16
C LEU A 6 15.58 -0.10 -38.11
N ILE A 7 14.65 -0.36 -39.03
CA ILE A 7 13.97 -1.67 -39.15
C ILE A 7 14.92 -2.70 -39.77
N LEU A 8 15.68 -2.31 -40.80
CA LEU A 8 16.68 -3.17 -41.44
C LEU A 8 17.81 -3.53 -40.47
N GLU A 9 18.32 -2.58 -39.68
CA GLU A 9 19.35 -2.83 -38.67
C GLU A 9 18.85 -3.77 -37.57
N LYS A 10 17.59 -3.60 -37.11
CA LYS A 10 16.97 -4.51 -36.14
C LYS A 10 16.73 -5.90 -36.71
N LEU A 11 16.38 -6.02 -37.99
CA LEU A 11 16.22 -7.29 -38.69
C LEU A 11 17.55 -8.01 -38.87
N GLU A 12 18.60 -7.30 -39.28
CA GLU A 12 19.97 -7.85 -39.37
C GLU A 12 20.48 -8.30 -38.00
N HIS A 13 20.19 -7.54 -36.94
CA HIS A 13 20.58 -7.94 -35.59
C HIS A 13 19.81 -9.16 -35.09
N LEU A 14 18.50 -9.26 -35.40
CA LEU A 14 17.70 -10.46 -35.12
C LEU A 14 18.22 -11.66 -35.91
N GLU A 15 18.56 -11.47 -37.19
CA GLU A 15 19.08 -12.52 -38.06
C GLU A 15 20.44 -13.02 -37.58
N ALA A 16 21.35 -12.12 -37.18
CA ALA A 16 22.65 -12.47 -36.61
C ALA A 16 22.54 -13.27 -35.29
N GLN A 17 21.53 -12.98 -34.46
CA GLN A 17 21.27 -13.71 -33.22
C GLN A 17 20.53 -15.04 -33.44
N ILE A 18 19.75 -15.16 -34.53
CA ILE A 18 18.98 -16.37 -34.89
C ILE A 18 19.83 -17.37 -35.71
N GLN A 19 20.82 -16.92 -36.46
CA GLN A 19 21.72 -17.78 -37.26
C GLN A 19 22.40 -18.91 -36.45
N PRO A 20 22.95 -18.68 -35.24
CA PRO A 20 23.48 -19.74 -34.37
C PRO A 20 22.41 -20.75 -33.93
N LEU A 21 21.17 -20.30 -33.71
CA LEU A 21 20.03 -21.15 -33.32
C LEU A 21 19.52 -21.99 -34.50
N ILE A 22 19.48 -21.44 -35.72
CA ILE A 22 19.19 -22.18 -36.95
C ILE A 22 20.30 -23.21 -37.24
N LYS A 23 21.56 -22.85 -37.02
CA LYS A 23 22.68 -23.81 -37.09
C LYS A 23 22.53 -24.94 -36.08
N THR A 24 21.99 -24.68 -34.90
CA THR A 24 21.69 -25.73 -33.89
C THR A 24 20.57 -26.66 -34.36
N SER A 25 19.57 -26.15 -35.08
CA SER A 25 18.57 -27.00 -35.74
C SER A 25 19.17 -27.87 -36.86
N LYS A 26 20.13 -27.34 -37.64
CA LYS A 26 20.88 -28.14 -38.63
C LYS A 26 21.73 -29.21 -37.97
N LYS A 27 22.40 -28.90 -36.85
CA LYS A 27 23.14 -29.87 -36.04
C LYS A 27 22.23 -30.96 -35.44
N PHE A 28 20.98 -30.64 -35.13
CA PHE A 28 19.98 -31.64 -34.72
C PHE A 28 19.56 -32.56 -35.88
N THR A 29 19.50 -32.05 -37.11
CA THR A 29 19.26 -32.86 -38.32
C THR A 29 20.46 -33.74 -38.64
N GLU A 30 21.69 -33.23 -38.47
CA GLU A 30 22.92 -34.01 -38.60
C GLU A 30 23.01 -35.09 -37.51
N LEU A 31 22.75 -34.75 -36.24
CA LEU A 31 22.66 -35.71 -35.13
C LEU A 31 21.60 -36.79 -35.40
N LYS A 32 20.43 -36.42 -35.95
CA LYS A 32 19.41 -37.39 -36.37
C LYS A 32 19.94 -38.33 -37.46
N ASN A 33 20.69 -37.84 -38.43
CA ASN A 33 21.26 -38.65 -39.51
C ASN A 33 22.42 -39.54 -39.01
N ASP A 34 23.20 -39.07 -38.04
CA ASP A 34 24.31 -39.80 -37.42
C ASP A 34 23.83 -40.86 -36.41
N LEU A 35 22.60 -40.74 -35.89
CA LEU A 35 21.98 -41.72 -34.98
C LEU A 35 21.31 -42.90 -35.71
N ILE A 36 20.95 -42.76 -36.99
CA ILE A 36 20.30 -43.83 -37.78
C ILE A 36 21.17 -45.11 -37.90
N PRO A 37 22.51 -45.04 -38.06
CA PRO A 37 23.37 -46.24 -38.14
C PRO A 37 23.66 -46.91 -36.79
N ILE A 38 23.44 -46.22 -35.66
CA ILE A 38 23.90 -46.66 -34.32
C ILE A 38 22.93 -47.66 -33.65
N GLY A 39 21.71 -47.81 -34.18
CA GLY A 39 20.65 -48.64 -33.59
C GLY A 39 21.02 -50.10 -33.31
N ASN A 40 21.98 -50.67 -34.04
CA ASN A 40 22.40 -52.07 -33.87
C ASN A 40 23.57 -52.28 -32.88
N HIS A 41 24.35 -51.24 -32.55
CA HIS A 41 25.49 -51.34 -31.62
C HIS A 41 25.21 -50.71 -30.25
N ALA A 42 24.27 -49.77 -30.14
CA ALA A 42 23.93 -49.14 -28.86
C ALA A 42 23.18 -50.07 -27.89
N THR A 43 22.51 -51.09 -28.41
CA THR A 43 21.68 -52.01 -27.60
C THR A 43 22.50 -52.76 -26.56
N GLY A 44 23.71 -53.21 -26.90
CA GLY A 44 24.57 -53.98 -25.97
C GLY A 44 25.22 -53.15 -24.86
N LEU A 45 25.55 -51.88 -25.14
CA LEU A 45 26.14 -50.97 -24.15
C LEU A 45 25.09 -50.45 -23.16
N LEU A 46 23.89 -50.13 -23.64
CA LEU A 46 22.78 -49.71 -22.80
C LEU A 46 22.37 -50.81 -21.81
N ILE A 47 22.31 -52.07 -22.24
CA ILE A 47 21.92 -53.20 -21.37
C ILE A 47 22.87 -53.35 -20.17
N ASN A 48 24.19 -53.18 -20.35
CA ASN A 48 25.17 -53.32 -19.27
C ASN A 48 25.12 -52.14 -18.28
N GLU A 49 25.01 -50.89 -18.75
CA GLU A 49 24.91 -49.72 -17.87
C GLU A 49 23.55 -49.58 -17.17
N LEU A 50 22.46 -50.08 -17.79
CA LEU A 50 21.09 -50.02 -17.24
C LEU A 50 20.80 -51.12 -16.23
N THR A 51 21.72 -52.07 -16.04
CA THR A 51 21.60 -53.13 -15.03
C THR A 51 21.60 -52.56 -13.59
N GLU A 52 22.10 -51.33 -13.37
CA GLU A 52 22.00 -50.64 -12.08
C GLU A 52 20.62 -49.98 -11.83
N VAL A 53 19.78 -49.81 -12.86
CA VAL A 53 18.44 -49.20 -12.76
C VAL A 53 17.38 -50.31 -12.78
N GLU A 54 17.47 -51.21 -11.82
CA GLU A 54 16.86 -52.56 -11.87
C GLU A 54 15.32 -52.59 -11.74
N ALA A 55 14.67 -51.48 -11.37
CA ALA A 55 13.25 -51.39 -11.01
C ALA A 55 12.18 -51.38 -12.14
N GLY A 56 12.44 -50.70 -13.25
CA GLY A 56 11.33 -50.24 -14.11
C GLY A 56 11.72 -49.59 -15.43
N PHE A 57 12.95 -49.82 -15.88
CA PHE A 57 13.39 -49.31 -17.16
C PHE A 57 13.06 -50.31 -18.28
N GLN A 58 11.96 -50.09 -19.00
CA GLN A 58 11.66 -50.84 -20.21
C GLN A 58 12.22 -50.10 -21.43
N LEU A 59 12.95 -50.81 -22.30
CA LEU A 59 13.51 -50.24 -23.53
C LEU A 59 12.41 -49.65 -24.44
N GLU A 60 11.21 -50.25 -24.44
CA GLU A 60 10.03 -49.76 -25.14
C GLU A 60 9.61 -48.35 -24.67
N ASP A 61 9.61 -48.13 -23.35
CA ASP A 61 9.23 -46.85 -22.73
C ASP A 61 10.28 -45.78 -23.02
N PHE A 62 11.56 -46.15 -22.98
CA PHE A 62 12.65 -45.26 -23.36
C PHE A 62 12.55 -44.84 -24.84
N MET A 63 12.31 -45.80 -25.74
CA MET A 63 12.12 -45.50 -27.16
C MET A 63 10.85 -44.66 -27.41
N SER A 64 9.80 -44.87 -26.62
CA SER A 64 8.59 -44.04 -26.65
C SER A 64 8.86 -42.62 -26.16
N LEU A 65 9.63 -42.46 -25.08
CA LEU A 65 10.10 -41.16 -24.58
C LEU A 65 10.92 -40.39 -25.62
N ILE A 66 11.85 -41.07 -26.33
CA ILE A 66 12.62 -40.46 -27.41
C ILE A 66 11.69 -40.00 -28.54
N LYS A 67 10.73 -40.82 -28.96
CA LYS A 67 9.75 -40.45 -29.99
C LYS A 67 8.89 -39.27 -29.56
N GLU A 68 8.40 -39.28 -28.32
CA GLU A 68 7.60 -38.21 -27.72
C GLU A 68 8.41 -36.91 -27.64
N ALA A 69 9.69 -37.00 -27.27
CA ALA A 69 10.61 -35.87 -27.23
C ALA A 69 10.88 -35.29 -28.62
N MET A 70 11.15 -36.16 -29.61
CA MET A 70 11.32 -35.75 -31.01
C MET A 70 10.05 -35.10 -31.58
N ARG A 71 8.87 -35.66 -31.28
CA ARG A 71 7.58 -35.10 -31.72
C ARG A 71 7.28 -33.76 -31.06
N ASN A 72 7.67 -33.58 -29.80
CA ASN A 72 7.47 -32.36 -29.03
C ASN A 72 8.67 -31.39 -29.06
N THR A 73 9.65 -31.59 -29.95
CA THR A 73 10.85 -30.74 -30.08
C THR A 73 10.50 -29.25 -30.20
N GLN A 74 9.43 -28.92 -30.94
CA GLN A 74 8.95 -27.53 -31.07
C GLN A 74 8.46 -26.95 -29.74
N ASN A 75 7.78 -27.75 -28.92
CA ASN A 75 7.33 -27.33 -27.58
C ASN A 75 8.52 -27.12 -26.64
N PHE A 76 9.56 -27.97 -26.73
CA PHE A 76 10.80 -27.77 -25.97
C PHE A 76 11.54 -26.51 -26.41
N ILE A 77 11.66 -26.27 -27.72
CA ILE A 77 12.27 -25.04 -28.26
C ILE A 77 11.48 -23.81 -27.80
N PHE A 78 10.15 -23.88 -27.81
CA PHE A 78 9.30 -22.81 -27.32
C PHE A 78 9.54 -22.55 -25.82
N ALA A 79 9.55 -23.58 -24.98
CA ALA A 79 9.82 -23.44 -23.55
C ALA A 79 11.21 -22.81 -23.28
N LEU A 80 12.25 -23.26 -24.00
CA LEU A 80 13.59 -22.69 -23.90
C LEU A 80 13.63 -21.22 -24.32
N LYS A 81 12.90 -20.84 -25.38
CA LYS A 81 12.76 -19.44 -25.79
C LYS A 81 12.06 -18.61 -24.72
N GLN A 82 10.98 -19.12 -24.11
CA GLN A 82 10.30 -18.41 -23.03
C GLN A 82 11.20 -18.24 -21.80
N MET A 83 11.99 -19.25 -21.44
CA MET A 83 12.97 -19.12 -20.37
C MET A 83 14.03 -18.06 -20.69
N ALA A 84 14.54 -18.04 -21.93
CA ALA A 84 15.47 -17.00 -22.37
C ALA A 84 14.86 -15.60 -22.26
N SER A 85 13.61 -15.42 -22.69
CA SER A 85 12.89 -14.15 -22.56
C SER A 85 12.66 -13.72 -21.10
N ILE A 86 12.39 -14.67 -20.19
CA ILE A 86 12.27 -14.36 -18.75
C ILE A 86 13.62 -13.91 -18.19
N ILE A 87 14.71 -14.59 -18.56
CA ILE A 87 16.06 -14.23 -18.12
C ILE A 87 16.45 -12.85 -18.65
N GLU A 88 16.13 -12.55 -19.91
CA GLU A 88 16.34 -11.24 -20.52
C GLU A 88 15.53 -10.15 -19.80
N PHE A 89 14.24 -10.41 -19.55
CA PHE A 89 13.40 -9.51 -18.76
C PHE A 89 13.95 -9.26 -17.34
N VAL A 90 14.42 -10.30 -16.65
CA VAL A 90 15.04 -10.16 -15.32
C VAL A 90 16.33 -9.34 -15.40
N LYS A 91 17.16 -9.54 -16.43
CA LYS A 91 18.36 -8.74 -16.67
C LYS A 91 18.03 -7.27 -16.94
N ASP A 92 16.96 -7.00 -17.68
CA ASP A 92 16.49 -5.63 -17.95
C ASP A 92 15.93 -4.96 -16.69
N LEU A 93 15.26 -5.73 -15.83
CA LEU A 93 14.75 -5.25 -14.54
C LEU A 93 15.84 -5.11 -13.47
N GLU A 94 16.92 -5.87 -13.54
CA GLU A 94 17.95 -5.92 -12.49
C GLU A 94 18.50 -4.53 -12.12
N PRO A 95 18.85 -3.63 -13.07
CA PRO A 95 19.29 -2.27 -12.75
C PRO A 95 18.19 -1.44 -12.05
N LEU A 96 16.94 -1.59 -12.49
CA LEU A 96 15.80 -0.89 -11.89
C LEU A 96 15.59 -1.35 -10.45
N LEU A 97 15.65 -2.67 -10.20
CA LEU A 97 15.54 -3.24 -8.86
C LEU A 97 16.70 -2.80 -7.96
N LYS A 98 17.95 -2.85 -8.47
CA LYS A 98 19.13 -2.37 -7.73
C LYS A 98 19.02 -0.89 -7.34
N SER A 99 18.33 -0.07 -8.13
CA SER A 99 18.08 1.34 -7.82
C SER A 99 16.86 1.55 -6.91
N ALA A 100 15.75 0.84 -7.16
CA ALA A 100 14.48 1.04 -6.49
C ALA A 100 14.41 0.39 -5.10
N VAL A 101 15.00 -0.80 -4.93
CA VAL A 101 14.97 -1.53 -3.65
C VAL A 101 15.58 -0.70 -2.51
N PRO A 102 16.78 -0.08 -2.66
CA PRO A 102 17.32 0.78 -1.62
C PRO A 102 16.42 1.99 -1.30
N GLN A 103 15.80 2.61 -2.31
CA GLN A 103 14.90 3.76 -2.12
C GLN A 103 13.64 3.36 -1.35
N ILE A 104 13.06 2.21 -1.67
CA ILE A 104 11.92 1.65 -0.94
C ILE A 104 12.32 1.35 0.50
N ILE A 105 13.48 0.72 0.72
CA ILE A 105 13.98 0.44 2.07
C ILE A 105 14.14 1.75 2.86
N HIS A 106 14.80 2.77 2.30
CA HIS A 106 14.94 4.06 2.96
C HIS A 106 13.60 4.75 3.25
N TYR A 107 12.65 4.65 2.34
CA TYR A 107 11.31 5.18 2.55
C TYR A 107 10.58 4.44 3.68
N LEU A 108 10.60 3.11 3.68
CA LEU A 108 9.98 2.28 4.71
C LEU A 108 10.66 2.48 6.07
N ASP A 109 11.98 2.58 6.12
CA ASP A 109 12.73 2.90 7.34
C ASP A 109 12.35 4.29 7.86
N GLY A 110 12.21 5.28 6.96
CA GLY A 110 11.70 6.60 7.33
C GLY A 110 10.28 6.59 7.90
N LEU A 111 9.41 5.70 7.41
CA LEU A 111 8.08 5.48 7.99
C LEU A 111 8.16 4.80 9.36
N GLU A 112 9.05 3.82 9.51
CA GLU A 112 9.28 3.11 10.77
C GLU A 112 9.82 4.04 11.86
N GLN A 113 10.84 4.85 11.55
CA GLN A 113 11.42 5.84 12.47
C GLN A 113 10.40 6.89 12.90
N LYS A 114 9.52 7.31 11.99
CA LYS A 114 8.39 8.21 12.31
C LYS A 114 7.27 7.51 13.07
N GLY A 115 7.38 6.21 13.33
CA GLY A 115 6.40 5.43 14.08
C GLY A 115 5.11 5.13 13.32
N VAL A 116 5.08 5.32 11.99
CA VAL A 116 3.87 5.16 11.18
C VAL A 116 3.33 3.73 11.27
N PHE A 117 4.20 2.72 11.19
CA PHE A 117 3.78 1.32 11.34
C PHE A 117 3.21 1.02 12.73
N ARG A 118 3.74 1.65 13.78
CA ARG A 118 3.21 1.51 15.14
C ARG A 118 1.78 2.06 15.23
N ILE A 119 1.51 3.20 14.59
CA ILE A 119 0.17 3.81 14.55
C ILE A 119 -0.79 2.91 13.76
N ILE A 120 -0.36 2.38 12.61
CA ILE A 120 -1.18 1.46 11.80
C ILE A 120 -1.55 0.23 12.63
N ASN A 121 -0.58 -0.43 13.26
CA ASN A 121 -0.83 -1.60 14.09
C ASN A 121 -1.74 -1.28 15.28
N ALA A 122 -1.50 -0.17 15.98
CA ALA A 122 -2.37 0.26 17.08
C ALA A 122 -3.80 0.56 16.61
N THR A 123 -3.97 1.08 15.40
CA THR A 123 -5.28 1.36 14.82
C THR A 123 -6.01 0.06 14.46
N VAL A 124 -5.30 -0.93 13.91
CA VAL A 124 -5.86 -2.26 13.64
C VAL A 124 -6.29 -2.92 14.96
N ASP A 125 -5.42 -2.93 15.97
CA ASP A 125 -5.74 -3.48 17.29
C ASP A 125 -6.92 -2.78 17.95
N LEU A 126 -6.97 -1.44 17.85
CA LEU A 126 -8.10 -0.66 18.33
C LEU A 126 -9.40 -1.10 17.65
N ARG A 127 -9.40 -1.24 16.32
CA ARG A 127 -10.57 -1.71 15.56
C ARG A 127 -11.01 -3.09 16.00
N THR A 128 -10.07 -4.01 16.22
CA THR A 128 -10.38 -5.36 16.71
C THR A 128 -10.99 -5.32 18.10
N LYS A 129 -10.45 -4.52 19.03
CA LYS A 129 -11.00 -4.36 20.38
C LYS A 129 -12.39 -3.73 20.37
N VAL A 130 -12.59 -2.71 19.54
CA VAL A 130 -13.89 -2.05 19.38
C VAL A 130 -14.92 -3.03 18.80
N ALA A 131 -14.58 -3.76 17.74
CA ALA A 131 -15.46 -4.76 17.16
C ALA A 131 -15.79 -5.94 18.09
N ALA A 132 -14.89 -6.28 19.02
CA ALA A 132 -15.14 -7.31 20.02
C ALA A 132 -16.01 -6.84 21.19
N ALA A 133 -15.99 -5.55 21.52
CA ALA A 133 -16.68 -4.98 22.68
C ALA A 133 -18.02 -4.32 22.34
N TYR A 134 -18.22 -3.90 21.10
CA TYR A 134 -19.36 -3.08 20.66
C TYR A 134 -19.98 -3.66 19.39
N THR A 135 -21.29 -3.49 19.25
CA THR A 135 -22.01 -3.87 18.03
C THR A 135 -21.78 -2.85 16.91
N ALA A 136 -22.19 -3.18 15.68
CA ALA A 136 -22.08 -2.24 14.55
C ALA A 136 -22.86 -0.93 14.80
N GLU A 137 -24.03 -1.02 15.45
CA GLU A 137 -24.87 0.12 15.80
C GLU A 137 -24.20 1.01 16.87
N ASP A 138 -23.59 0.40 17.88
CA ASP A 138 -22.82 1.14 18.90
C ASP A 138 -21.65 1.92 18.28
N ILE A 139 -20.95 1.33 17.30
CA ILE A 139 -19.83 1.96 16.60
C ILE A 139 -20.29 3.14 15.76
N GLU A 140 -21.47 3.05 15.12
CA GLU A 140 -22.06 4.14 14.34
C GLU A 140 -22.40 5.34 15.24
N ILE A 141 -23.08 5.09 16.37
CA ILE A 141 -23.40 6.13 17.36
C ILE A 141 -22.13 6.77 17.94
N MET A 142 -21.10 5.96 18.24
CA MET A 142 -19.80 6.48 18.68
C MET A 142 -19.12 7.35 17.60
N GLY A 143 -19.22 6.95 16.33
CA GLY A 143 -18.71 7.70 15.19
C GLY A 143 -19.35 9.08 15.10
N ASP A 144 -20.67 9.16 15.20
CA ASP A 144 -21.42 10.42 15.20
C ASP A 144 -21.02 11.31 16.39
N GLY A 145 -20.87 10.71 17.57
CA GLY A 145 -20.39 11.40 18.76
C GLY A 145 -18.99 12.00 18.59
N LEU A 146 -18.06 11.25 18.00
CA LEU A 146 -16.71 11.73 17.69
C LEU A 146 -16.73 12.88 16.68
N VAL A 147 -17.56 12.80 15.63
CA VAL A 147 -17.73 13.88 14.65
C VAL A 147 -18.28 15.13 15.31
N ALA A 148 -19.27 14.99 16.20
CA ALA A 148 -19.80 16.11 16.97
C ALA A 148 -18.72 16.78 17.84
N LEU A 149 -17.91 15.98 18.56
CA LEU A 149 -16.80 16.49 19.36
C LEU A 149 -15.74 17.22 18.52
N LEU A 150 -15.41 16.69 17.33
CA LEU A 150 -14.50 17.37 16.39
C LEU A 150 -15.11 18.68 15.87
N GLY A 151 -16.41 18.70 15.61
CA GLY A 151 -17.17 19.91 15.25
C GLY A 151 -17.11 20.97 16.36
N LEU A 152 -17.26 20.54 17.62
CA LEU A 152 -17.10 21.43 18.78
C LEU A 152 -15.66 21.95 18.89
N ALA A 153 -14.65 21.09 18.76
CA ALA A 153 -13.26 21.51 18.78
C ALA A 153 -12.95 22.55 17.69
N LYS A 154 -13.49 22.34 16.48
CA LYS A 154 -13.41 23.32 15.37
C LYS A 154 -14.12 24.63 15.71
N SER A 155 -15.31 24.57 16.32
CA SER A 155 -16.07 25.76 16.73
C SER A 155 -15.34 26.56 17.81
N LEU A 156 -14.74 25.88 18.80
CA LEU A 156 -13.91 26.51 19.83
C LEU A 156 -12.59 27.07 19.30
N SER A 157 -12.11 26.55 18.17
CA SER A 157 -10.94 27.09 17.45
C SER A 157 -11.26 28.34 16.62
N ASP A 158 -12.53 28.79 16.55
CA ASP A 158 -12.88 30.04 15.87
C ASP A 158 -12.22 31.24 16.58
N PRO A 159 -11.62 32.20 15.84
CA PRO A 159 -10.96 33.36 16.43
C PRO A 159 -11.84 34.16 17.40
N LYS A 160 -13.17 34.18 17.21
CA LYS A 160 -14.11 34.85 18.12
C LYS A 160 -14.27 34.07 19.42
N ALA A 161 -14.36 32.74 19.35
CA ALA A 161 -14.45 31.87 20.52
C ALA A 161 -13.16 31.93 21.36
N ILE A 162 -12.00 31.83 20.72
CA ILE A 162 -10.69 31.99 21.38
C ILE A 162 -10.60 33.36 22.07
N LYS A 163 -10.95 34.46 21.37
CA LYS A 163 -10.93 35.81 21.96
C LYS A 163 -11.89 35.97 23.14
N LEU A 164 -13.03 35.30 23.13
CA LEU A 164 -13.95 35.30 24.27
C LEU A 164 -13.34 34.55 25.45
N LEU A 165 -12.79 33.35 25.20
CA LEU A 165 -12.11 32.55 26.22
C LEU A 165 -10.90 33.28 26.82
N GLU A 166 -10.10 33.98 26.01
CA GLU A 166 -8.99 34.83 26.48
C GLU A 166 -9.45 36.00 27.34
N LYS A 167 -10.62 36.59 27.05
CA LYS A 167 -11.20 37.65 27.88
C LYS A 167 -11.72 37.10 29.20
N LEU A 168 -12.37 35.94 29.17
CA LEU A 168 -12.91 35.27 30.35
C LEU A 168 -11.79 34.77 31.27
N SER A 169 -10.70 34.23 30.72
CA SER A 169 -9.56 33.73 31.51
C SER A 169 -8.82 34.81 32.29
N ARG A 170 -8.96 36.09 31.91
CA ARG A 170 -8.40 37.24 32.62
C ARG A 170 -9.29 37.74 33.76
N ILE A 171 -10.54 37.29 33.86
CA ILE A 171 -11.47 37.73 34.92
C ILE A 171 -10.96 37.33 36.30
N PRO A 172 -10.53 36.08 36.56
CA PRO A 172 -10.04 35.69 37.88
C PRO A 172 -8.80 36.46 38.34
N SER A 173 -7.94 36.90 37.41
CA SER A 173 -6.75 37.70 37.73
C SER A 173 -7.07 39.17 38.08
N ASN A 174 -8.27 39.65 37.75
CA ASN A 174 -8.68 41.05 37.93
C ASN A 174 -9.88 41.20 38.86
N VAL A 175 -10.34 40.13 39.49
CA VAL A 175 -11.48 40.12 40.40
C VAL A 175 -11.07 39.44 41.70
N ASP A 176 -11.19 40.17 42.79
CA ASP A 176 -11.06 39.61 44.14
C ASP A 176 -12.33 38.81 44.48
N LEU A 177 -12.29 37.52 44.15
CA LEU A 177 -13.40 36.58 44.38
C LEU A 177 -13.51 36.18 45.85
N GLU A 178 -12.45 36.35 46.66
CA GLU A 178 -12.43 36.00 48.07
C GLU A 178 -13.14 37.03 48.94
N ASN A 179 -13.09 38.32 48.54
CA ASN A 179 -13.71 39.44 49.27
C ASN A 179 -14.96 40.01 48.58
N ALA A 180 -15.60 39.25 47.69
CA ALA A 180 -16.78 39.71 46.96
C ALA A 180 -17.97 39.99 47.92
N LYS A 181 -18.35 41.26 48.06
CA LYS A 181 -19.46 41.67 48.92
C LYS A 181 -20.81 41.35 48.27
N SER A 182 -21.75 40.82 49.06
CA SER A 182 -23.12 40.60 48.60
C SER A 182 -23.77 41.93 48.21
N VAL A 183 -24.28 42.02 46.97
CA VAL A 183 -25.02 43.19 46.50
C VAL A 183 -26.50 42.99 46.80
N GLY A 184 -27.07 43.80 47.70
CA GLY A 184 -28.51 43.77 48.01
C GLY A 184 -29.39 44.39 46.92
N VAL A 185 -30.70 44.29 47.06
CA VAL A 185 -31.69 44.84 46.08
C VAL A 185 -31.49 46.33 45.77
N PHE A 186 -31.13 47.15 46.77
CA PHE A 186 -30.77 48.55 46.57
C PHE A 186 -29.39 48.73 45.91
N GLY A 187 -28.45 47.83 46.21
CA GLY A 187 -27.14 47.79 45.57
C GLY A 187 -27.25 47.50 44.08
N LEU A 188 -28.12 46.59 43.67
CA LEU A 188 -28.43 46.29 42.27
C LEU A 188 -29.04 47.49 41.55
N ALA A 189 -29.95 48.22 42.21
CA ALA A 189 -30.54 49.44 41.67
C ALA A 189 -29.49 50.55 41.49
N SER A 190 -28.59 50.74 42.45
CA SER A 190 -27.47 51.70 42.32
C SER A 190 -26.43 51.25 41.30
N ALA A 191 -26.22 49.95 41.15
CA ALA A 191 -25.27 49.36 40.21
C ALA A 191 -25.68 49.60 38.75
N GLY A 192 -26.98 49.70 38.47
CA GLY A 192 -27.47 50.12 37.14
C GLY A 192 -27.08 51.54 36.73
N PHE A 193 -26.69 52.40 37.67
CA PHE A 193 -26.13 53.72 37.37
C PHE A 193 -24.60 53.70 37.15
N ASN A 194 -23.93 52.58 37.43
CA ASN A 194 -22.52 52.42 37.11
C ASN A 194 -22.36 51.98 35.63
N PRO A 195 -21.62 52.76 34.80
CA PRO A 195 -21.49 52.48 33.36
C PRO A 195 -20.77 51.15 33.05
N GLU A 196 -19.93 50.63 33.94
CA GLU A 196 -19.22 49.35 33.76
C GLU A 196 -20.15 48.17 34.03
N ILE A 197 -20.95 48.24 35.09
CA ILE A 197 -21.93 47.21 35.45
C ILE A 197 -23.04 47.17 34.40
N SER A 198 -23.55 48.32 33.95
CA SER A 198 -24.56 48.40 32.89
C SER A 198 -24.05 47.86 31.55
N LYS A 199 -22.78 48.05 31.21
CA LYS A 199 -22.16 47.40 30.03
C LYS A 199 -22.05 45.89 30.21
N GLY A 200 -21.64 45.41 31.38
CA GLY A 200 -21.57 43.97 31.69
C GLY A 200 -22.94 43.30 31.62
N LEU A 201 -23.98 43.91 32.20
CA LEU A 201 -25.37 43.46 32.11
C LEU A 201 -25.86 43.46 30.66
N GLY A 202 -25.52 44.48 29.85
CA GLY A 202 -25.84 44.51 28.43
C GLY A 202 -25.22 43.34 27.64
N VAL A 203 -23.96 43.01 27.91
CA VAL A 203 -23.30 41.84 27.31
C VAL A 203 -23.99 40.54 27.74
N LEU A 204 -24.33 40.40 29.03
CA LEU A 204 -25.06 39.23 29.53
C LEU A 204 -26.45 39.09 28.88
N MET A 205 -27.15 40.21 28.67
CA MET A 205 -28.44 40.21 27.98
C MET A 205 -28.31 39.78 26.51
N GLU A 206 -27.30 40.26 25.79
CA GLU A 206 -27.06 39.84 24.40
C GLU A 206 -26.64 38.37 24.30
N LEU A 207 -25.83 37.87 25.25
CA LEU A 207 -25.52 36.44 25.35
C LEU A 207 -26.78 35.61 25.64
N THR A 208 -27.63 36.08 26.55
CA THR A 208 -28.92 35.43 26.89
C THR A 208 -29.86 35.40 25.69
N LYS A 209 -29.94 36.50 24.94
CA LYS A 209 -30.72 36.62 23.71
C LYS A 209 -30.18 35.70 22.61
N ALA A 210 -28.86 35.54 22.50
CA ALA A 210 -28.25 34.60 21.57
C ALA A 210 -28.54 33.15 21.95
N MET A 211 -28.46 32.79 23.24
CA MET A 211 -28.85 31.47 23.73
C MET A 211 -30.32 31.16 23.45
N GLY A 212 -31.21 32.15 23.64
CA GLY A 212 -32.64 32.00 23.32
C GLY A 212 -32.94 31.75 21.83
N LYS A 213 -32.03 32.14 20.92
CA LYS A 213 -32.15 31.84 19.47
C LYS A 213 -31.61 30.46 19.07
N ILE A 214 -30.85 29.81 19.96
CA ILE A 214 -30.25 28.48 19.74
C ILE A 214 -31.09 27.38 20.42
N SER A 215 -31.95 27.76 21.38
CA SER A 215 -32.93 26.82 21.94
C SER A 215 -33.81 26.28 20.81
N PRO A 216 -34.02 24.95 20.72
CA PRO A 216 -35.07 24.44 19.87
C PRO A 216 -36.38 25.11 20.30
N GLU A 217 -37.12 25.66 19.35
CA GLU A 217 -38.46 26.18 19.60
C GLU A 217 -39.26 25.08 20.33
N ALA A 218 -39.82 25.42 21.48
CA ALA A 218 -40.68 24.53 22.25
C ALA A 218 -41.99 24.25 21.50
#